data_AF-A0AAU9JN36-F1
#
_entry.id   AF-A0AAU9JN36-F1
#
_cell.length_a   1.000
_cell.length_b   1.000
_cell.length_c   1.000
_cell.angle_alpha   90.00
_cell.angle_beta   90.00
_cell.angle_gamma   90.00
#
_symmetry.space_group_name_H-M   'P 1'
#
loop_
_entity.id
_entity.type
_entity.pdbx_description
1 polymer ?
#
loop_
_entity_poly.entity_id
_entity_poly.type
_entity_poly.pdbx_seq_one_letter_code
_entity_poly.pdbx_strand_id
1 'polypeptide(L)'
;MLHSVEDAAMINANNEKSNDENPISQTPASSVSQSSTFDQIALRFINSTNAAIVKFKWVLLIAVIAMIGANIGILIYIVDDVTHTDSLETFNHLGQIMFYIGSVADLSRSIDIELSSGKYNLTRDLEYLENDIKALNALQNTILDDKSMWNYCPSSEIVLKNIIPIWEFNKNIATLKKYNLYDVVSKFIENEQGLLKDARSKNMEYIDHIRWLMINSLSFSYHYIEKALLDLVYCEKNRVEETGIKINVLLLLGIIILGICLGVLIFFIVSFRVAYEKFWSFIKKSVVSNYILIKQAALDRLVSVHGIDVGQDNNFLQKPTNSKNFHIKTTLAWKFSWRLSFFAIVSLSFYLLTMLYLYKTCKFYMIHRPKLLQNINVRRSLLSRIGFYARDMNFAVNKRYFPNSYSFANSSLEFYNLVNRYISESNQLRSHDLSVLLSHKLKVNFYESTNYSADFLDFGTKTAINIFMFDAYNIGGPGGIRPDKEISDFIANFTVLQDALADVFYMADSSSKQVISEQLNLMIWITIIFSAGLALLYLFYYLPFIKTQNDFLRKITILPKMIYRK
;
A
#
# COMPACT_ATOMS: atom_id res chain seq x y z
N MET A 1 -1.22 -24.86 70.97
CA MET A 1 -0.25 -25.91 70.59
C MET A 1 1.09 -25.21 70.47
N LEU A 2 1.82 -24.95 71.55
CA LEU A 2 2.35 -25.85 72.59
C LEU A 2 3.21 -26.97 71.99
N HIS A 3 4.44 -26.98 72.50
CA HIS A 3 5.55 -27.92 72.38
C HIS A 3 6.65 -27.54 71.40
N SER A 4 7.94 -27.61 71.74
CA SER A 4 8.69 -27.78 73.00
C SER A 4 10.19 -27.76 72.56
N VAL A 5 11.14 -27.18 73.31
CA VAL A 5 12.10 -27.94 74.17
C VAL A 5 13.15 -28.69 73.32
N GLU A 6 14.46 -28.62 73.53
CA GLU A 6 15.33 -28.09 74.58
C GLU A 6 16.78 -28.30 74.11
N ASP A 7 17.70 -27.64 74.82
CA ASP A 7 18.98 -28.18 75.27
C ASP A 7 20.28 -28.10 74.44
N ALA A 8 21.05 -27.06 74.82
CA ALA A 8 22.15 -27.15 75.80
C ALA A 8 23.56 -27.58 75.35
N ALA A 9 24.51 -26.69 75.68
CA ALA A 9 25.68 -26.89 76.57
C ALA A 9 26.84 -25.99 76.06
N MET A 10 27.23 -24.86 76.66
CA MET A 10 27.70 -24.54 78.02
C MET A 10 29.18 -24.92 78.28
N ILE A 11 29.88 -23.96 78.92
CA ILE A 11 31.08 -24.06 79.78
C ILE A 11 32.42 -23.49 79.21
N ASN A 12 32.61 -22.18 79.43
CA ASN A 12 33.50 -21.54 80.43
C ASN A 12 34.93 -22.06 80.75
N ALA A 13 35.85 -21.06 80.78
CA ALA A 13 36.66 -20.62 81.94
C ALA A 13 38.21 -20.71 81.86
N ASN A 14 38.80 -19.52 81.76
CA ASN A 14 39.75 -18.86 82.67
C ASN A 14 41.22 -19.32 82.84
N ASN A 15 42.06 -18.29 82.62
CA ASN A 15 43.19 -17.79 83.43
C ASN A 15 44.48 -18.62 83.60
N GLU A 16 45.64 -18.06 83.20
CA GLU A 16 46.52 -17.31 84.12
C GLU A 16 47.69 -16.59 83.41
N LYS A 17 48.29 -15.64 84.16
CA LYS A 17 49.22 -14.55 83.82
C LYS A 17 50.67 -14.99 83.54
N SER A 18 51.43 -14.15 82.83
CA SER A 18 52.70 -13.58 83.33
C SER A 18 53.14 -12.33 82.55
N ASN A 19 53.81 -11.41 83.26
CA ASN A 19 54.35 -10.12 82.84
C ASN A 19 55.60 -10.27 81.93
N ASP A 20 55.90 -9.31 81.05
CA ASP A 20 56.79 -8.16 81.32
C ASP A 20 57.35 -7.52 80.02
N GLU A 21 57.52 -6.19 80.11
CA GLU A 21 58.45 -5.30 79.40
C GLU A 21 58.38 -5.02 77.88
N ASN A 22 58.16 -3.72 77.58
CA ASN A 22 58.41 -3.02 76.32
C ASN A 22 59.88 -3.16 75.85
N PRO A 23 60.15 -3.15 74.52
CA PRO A 23 60.55 -1.88 73.92
C PRO A 23 60.01 -1.62 72.50
N ILE A 24 59.53 -0.39 72.32
CA ILE A 24 59.70 0.51 71.18
C ILE A 24 60.34 -0.14 69.93
N SER A 25 59.53 -0.44 68.91
CA SER A 25 60.01 -0.51 67.52
C SER A 25 59.19 0.43 66.64
N GLN A 26 59.85 1.48 66.16
CA GLN A 26 59.38 2.39 65.14
C GLN A 26 59.09 1.63 63.85
N THR A 27 57.83 1.50 63.44
CA THR A 27 57.49 1.15 62.05
C THR A 27 57.46 2.42 61.19
N PRO A 28 58.29 2.52 60.14
CA PRO A 28 58.29 3.67 59.23
C PRO A 28 56.98 3.74 58.44
N ALA A 29 56.55 4.96 58.16
CA ALA A 29 55.40 5.30 57.34
C ALA A 29 55.40 4.57 55.99
N SER A 30 54.41 3.71 55.78
CA SER A 30 54.06 3.11 54.49
C SER A 30 53.07 4.02 53.73
N SER A 31 53.55 5.17 53.27
CA SER A 31 52.73 6.15 52.54
C SER A 31 52.66 5.94 51.02
N VAL A 32 53.28 4.88 50.47
CA VAL A 32 53.45 4.72 49.01
C VAL A 32 52.46 3.75 48.34
N SER A 33 51.73 2.90 49.07
CA SER A 33 50.89 1.85 48.45
C SER A 33 49.45 2.28 48.12
N GLN A 34 48.89 3.33 48.75
CA GLN A 34 47.49 3.73 48.56
C GLN A 34 47.20 4.48 47.24
N SER A 35 48.20 5.13 46.62
CA SER A 35 47.96 5.88 45.37
C SER A 35 47.74 4.96 44.16
N SER A 36 48.48 3.83 44.10
CA SER A 36 48.43 2.89 42.96
C SER A 36 47.09 2.14 42.85
N THR A 37 46.47 1.79 43.98
CA THR A 37 45.18 1.09 44.02
C THR A 37 44.01 2.04 43.72
N PHE A 38 44.14 3.30 44.13
CA PHE A 38 43.15 4.34 43.88
C PHE A 38 43.06 4.68 42.38
N ASP A 39 44.21 4.84 41.71
CA ASP A 39 44.27 5.11 40.27
C ASP A 39 43.66 3.97 39.44
N GLN A 40 43.86 2.71 39.83
CA GLN A 40 43.27 1.56 39.15
C GLN A 40 41.74 1.51 39.27
N ILE A 41 41.19 1.84 40.45
CA ILE A 41 39.73 1.86 40.67
C ILE A 41 39.09 3.01 39.89
N ALA A 42 39.70 4.20 39.92
CA ALA A 42 39.25 5.35 39.14
C ALA A 42 39.25 5.07 37.63
N LEU A 43 40.33 4.46 37.11
CA LEU A 43 40.45 4.06 35.70
C LEU A 43 39.37 3.03 35.28
N ARG A 44 39.02 2.07 36.15
CA ARG A 44 37.94 1.10 35.86
C ARG A 44 36.58 1.77 35.71
N PHE A 45 36.23 2.73 36.58
CA PHE A 45 34.96 3.46 36.46
C PHE A 45 34.91 4.35 35.22
N ILE A 46 36.05 4.97 34.86
CA ILE A 46 36.19 5.77 33.65
C ILE A 46 36.02 4.92 32.39
N ASN A 47 36.72 3.79 32.30
CA ASN A 47 36.64 2.88 31.16
C ASN A 47 35.23 2.30 31.01
N SER A 48 34.55 1.97 32.11
CA SER A 48 33.16 1.51 32.11
C SER A 48 32.19 2.56 31.57
N THR A 49 32.36 3.83 31.98
CA THR A 49 31.50 4.93 31.55
C THR A 49 31.71 5.29 30.07
N ASN A 50 32.97 5.29 29.59
CA ASN A 50 33.29 5.49 28.16
C ASN A 50 32.79 4.33 27.30
N ALA A 51 32.95 3.08 27.75
CA ALA A 51 32.44 1.91 27.05
C ALA A 51 30.91 1.94 26.91
N ALA A 52 30.18 2.43 27.92
CA ALA A 52 28.72 2.57 27.85
C ALA A 52 28.27 3.57 26.77
N ILE A 53 28.96 4.71 26.62
CA ILE A 53 28.67 5.71 25.58
C ILE A 53 28.99 5.18 24.18
N VAL A 54 30.11 4.49 24.02
CA VAL A 54 30.48 3.88 22.73
C VAL A 54 29.46 2.80 22.35
N LYS A 55 29.03 1.96 23.29
CA LYS A 55 27.97 0.97 23.07
C LYS A 55 26.66 1.64 22.66
N PHE A 56 26.24 2.72 23.35
CA PHE A 56 25.04 3.48 23.00
C PHE A 56 25.10 4.03 21.56
N LYS A 57 26.24 4.58 21.14
CA LYS A 57 26.46 5.07 19.76
C LYS A 57 26.21 3.98 18.72
N TRP A 58 26.76 2.78 18.94
CA TRP A 58 26.63 1.64 18.03
C TRP A 58 25.21 1.07 18.01
N VAL A 59 24.59 0.94 19.18
CA VAL A 59 23.20 0.47 19.29
C VAL A 59 22.24 1.43 18.58
N LEU A 60 22.45 2.75 18.73
CA LEU A 60 21.65 3.75 18.02
C LEU A 60 21.84 3.67 16.50
N LEU A 61 23.07 3.45 16.03
CA LEU A 61 23.34 3.26 14.60
C LEU A 61 22.62 2.03 14.05
N ILE A 62 22.70 0.90 14.76
CA ILE A 62 22.01 -0.34 14.38
C ILE A 62 20.50 -0.13 14.36
N ALA A 63 19.94 0.60 15.34
CA ALA A 63 18.51 0.93 15.35
C ALA A 63 18.09 1.77 14.15
N VAL A 64 18.88 2.77 13.75
CA VAL A 64 18.61 3.58 12.55
C VAL A 64 18.67 2.73 11.29
N ILE A 65 19.70 1.87 11.13
CA ILE A 65 19.83 0.98 9.98
C ILE A 65 18.66 -0.02 9.91
N ALA A 66 18.29 -0.62 11.05
CA ALA A 66 17.16 -1.56 11.12
C ALA A 66 15.84 -0.91 10.72
N MET A 67 15.60 0.33 11.17
CA MET A 67 14.41 1.10 10.80
C MET A 67 14.36 1.43 9.29
N ILE A 68 15.48 1.86 8.70
CA ILE A 68 15.57 2.10 7.26
C ILE A 68 15.31 0.80 6.49
N GLY A 69 15.93 -0.31 6.90
CA GLY A 69 15.71 -1.61 6.28
C GLY A 69 14.26 -2.08 6.35
N ALA A 70 13.60 -1.92 7.50
CA ALA A 70 12.18 -2.24 7.66
C ALA A 70 11.29 -1.41 6.73
N ASN A 71 11.53 -0.10 6.63
CA ASN A 71 10.79 0.79 5.75
C ASN A 71 10.95 0.42 4.27
N ILE A 72 12.17 0.09 3.83
CA ILE A 72 12.44 -0.37 2.47
C ILE A 72 11.70 -1.68 2.19
N GLY A 73 11.75 -2.64 3.12
CA GLY A 73 11.04 -3.92 2.96
C GLY A 73 9.53 -3.76 2.82
N ILE A 74 8.92 -2.90 3.65
CA ILE A 74 7.49 -2.56 3.57
C ILE A 74 7.17 -1.90 2.23
N LEU A 75 8.02 -0.96 1.78
CA LEU A 75 7.82 -0.25 0.52
C LEU A 75 7.90 -1.18 -0.69
N ILE A 76 8.87 -2.10 -0.73
CA ILE A 76 9.00 -3.10 -1.80
C ILE A 76 7.71 -3.92 -1.91
N TYR A 77 7.18 -4.37 -0.79
CA TYR A 77 5.94 -5.14 -0.76
C TYR A 77 4.73 -4.35 -1.27
N ILE A 78 4.65 -3.05 -0.94
CA ILE A 78 3.60 -2.15 -1.47
C ILE A 78 3.77 -1.92 -2.96
N VAL A 79 4.99 -1.70 -3.44
CA VAL A 79 5.29 -1.51 -4.88
C VAL A 79 4.85 -2.74 -5.67
N ASP A 80 5.21 -3.94 -5.22
CA ASP A 80 4.83 -5.19 -5.87
C ASP A 80 3.29 -5.31 -6.02
N ASP A 81 2.54 -5.07 -4.94
CA ASP A 81 1.08 -5.13 -4.96
C ASP A 81 0.43 -4.07 -5.86
N VAL A 82 1.00 -2.86 -5.89
CA VAL A 82 0.55 -1.79 -6.79
C VAL A 82 0.85 -2.15 -8.24
N THR A 83 2.03 -2.68 -8.57
CA THR A 83 2.38 -3.07 -9.95
C THR A 83 1.49 -4.18 -10.50
N HIS A 84 1.11 -5.15 -9.67
CA HIS A 84 0.13 -6.16 -10.06
C HIS A 84 -1.23 -5.51 -10.36
N THR A 85 -1.68 -4.62 -9.48
CA THR A 85 -2.94 -3.88 -9.69
C THR A 85 -2.85 -3.03 -10.95
N ASP A 86 -1.70 -2.43 -11.24
CA ASP A 86 -1.45 -1.60 -12.42
C ASP A 86 -1.72 -2.39 -13.71
N SER A 87 -1.20 -3.62 -13.80
CA SER A 87 -1.33 -4.47 -14.98
C SER A 87 -2.79 -4.68 -15.39
N LEU A 88 -3.67 -5.29 -14.57
CA LEU A 88 -5.11 -5.54 -14.85
C LEU A 88 -5.42 -5.93 -16.33
N GLU A 89 -4.45 -6.51 -17.04
CA GLU A 89 -4.51 -6.73 -18.48
C GLU A 89 -5.55 -7.80 -18.81
N THR A 90 -5.56 -8.88 -18.01
CA THR A 90 -6.59 -9.91 -17.98
C THR A 90 -8.01 -9.33 -17.93
N PHE A 91 -8.23 -8.36 -17.04
CA PHE A 91 -9.51 -7.69 -16.87
C PHE A 91 -9.86 -6.84 -18.11
N ASN A 92 -8.90 -6.08 -18.62
CA ASN A 92 -9.07 -5.24 -19.81
C ASN A 92 -9.35 -6.07 -21.07
N HIS A 93 -8.63 -7.18 -21.27
CA HIS A 93 -8.86 -8.11 -22.39
C HIS A 93 -10.25 -8.73 -22.31
N LEU A 94 -10.65 -9.23 -21.15
CA LEU A 94 -12.00 -9.81 -20.99
C LEU A 94 -13.10 -8.76 -21.22
N GLY A 95 -12.91 -7.54 -20.73
CA GLY A 95 -13.84 -6.43 -20.96
C GLY A 95 -13.96 -6.04 -22.43
N GLN A 96 -12.85 -6.04 -23.17
CA GLN A 96 -12.84 -5.79 -24.62
C GLN A 96 -13.48 -6.94 -25.39
N ILE A 97 -13.20 -8.20 -25.06
CA ILE A 97 -13.86 -9.37 -25.67
C ILE A 97 -15.38 -9.30 -25.46
N MET A 98 -15.82 -8.98 -24.24
CA MET A 98 -17.24 -8.79 -23.94
C MET A 98 -17.87 -7.70 -24.82
N PHE A 99 -17.16 -6.58 -24.99
CA PHE A 99 -17.61 -5.48 -25.84
C PHE A 99 -17.72 -5.90 -27.31
N TYR A 100 -16.67 -6.48 -27.89
CA TYR A 100 -16.66 -6.91 -29.30
C TYR A 100 -17.73 -7.97 -29.57
N ILE A 101 -17.87 -8.97 -28.71
CA ILE A 101 -18.95 -9.97 -28.83
C ILE A 101 -20.33 -9.30 -28.78
N GLY A 102 -20.54 -8.31 -27.90
CA GLY A 102 -21.78 -7.54 -27.86
C GLY A 102 -22.00 -6.65 -29.09
N SER A 103 -20.94 -6.04 -29.63
CA SER A 103 -20.93 -5.20 -30.84
C SER A 103 -21.28 -6.00 -32.09
N VAL A 104 -20.78 -7.23 -32.20
CA VAL A 104 -21.00 -8.09 -33.36
C VAL A 104 -22.48 -8.42 -33.57
N ALA A 105 -23.30 -8.47 -32.51
CA ALA A 105 -24.75 -8.57 -32.64
C ALA A 105 -25.33 -7.38 -33.42
N ASP A 106 -24.92 -6.19 -33.01
CA ASP A 106 -25.36 -4.89 -33.52
C ASP A 106 -24.94 -4.74 -34.99
N LEU A 107 -23.66 -4.96 -35.30
CA LEU A 107 -23.11 -4.91 -36.66
C LEU A 107 -23.72 -5.96 -37.58
N SER A 108 -23.86 -7.22 -37.12
CA SER A 108 -24.49 -8.28 -37.92
C SER A 108 -25.93 -7.92 -38.28
N ARG A 109 -26.66 -7.31 -37.33
CA ARG A 109 -28.02 -6.84 -37.62
C ARG A 109 -28.01 -5.73 -38.65
N SER A 110 -27.13 -4.74 -38.50
CA SER A 110 -27.01 -3.66 -39.48
C SER A 110 -26.72 -4.21 -40.88
N ILE A 111 -25.71 -5.08 -41.03
CA ILE A 111 -25.37 -5.72 -42.32
C ILE A 111 -26.58 -6.46 -42.93
N ASP A 112 -27.34 -7.23 -42.14
CA ASP A 112 -28.54 -7.91 -42.62
C ASP A 112 -29.56 -6.92 -43.22
N ILE A 113 -29.77 -5.80 -42.55
CA ILE A 113 -30.69 -4.74 -42.97
C ILE A 113 -30.23 -4.10 -44.26
N GLU A 114 -28.93 -3.83 -44.39
CA GLU A 114 -28.34 -3.20 -45.57
C GLU A 114 -28.40 -4.13 -46.78
N LEU A 115 -28.09 -5.42 -46.60
CA LEU A 115 -28.18 -6.45 -47.64
C LEU A 115 -29.63 -6.72 -48.07
N SER A 116 -30.56 -6.79 -47.13
CA SER A 116 -31.97 -7.11 -47.42
C SER A 116 -32.76 -5.94 -48.02
N SER A 117 -32.43 -4.70 -47.67
CA SER A 117 -33.05 -3.51 -48.27
C SER A 117 -32.40 -3.06 -49.57
N GLY A 118 -31.08 -3.25 -49.71
CA GLY A 118 -30.29 -2.71 -50.82
C GLY A 118 -30.19 -1.18 -50.85
N LYS A 119 -30.51 -0.49 -49.76
CA LYS A 119 -30.66 0.99 -49.71
C LYS A 119 -29.59 1.74 -48.91
N TYR A 120 -28.81 1.04 -48.09
CA TYR A 120 -27.88 1.65 -47.13
C TYR A 120 -26.41 1.38 -47.50
N ASN A 121 -25.48 2.02 -46.79
CA ASN A 121 -24.05 1.97 -47.11
C ASN A 121 -23.33 0.79 -46.43
N LEU A 122 -23.46 -0.38 -47.05
CA LEU A 122 -22.79 -1.63 -46.68
C LEU A 122 -21.28 -1.49 -46.44
N THR A 123 -20.61 -0.58 -47.15
CA THR A 123 -19.15 -0.44 -47.08
C THR A 123 -18.68 -0.11 -45.67
N ARG A 124 -19.41 0.73 -44.96
CA ARG A 124 -19.02 1.20 -43.63
C ARG A 124 -19.12 0.08 -42.61
N ASP A 125 -20.26 -0.60 -42.52
CA ASP A 125 -20.49 -1.61 -41.49
C ASP A 125 -19.58 -2.85 -41.71
N LEU A 126 -19.22 -3.15 -42.96
CA LEU A 126 -18.19 -4.15 -43.27
C LEU A 126 -16.78 -3.72 -42.85
N GLU A 127 -16.44 -2.43 -42.90
CA GLU A 127 -15.16 -1.92 -42.40
C GLU A 127 -15.06 -2.06 -40.88
N TYR A 128 -16.14 -1.73 -40.15
CA TYR A 128 -16.20 -1.94 -38.70
C TYR A 128 -16.12 -3.42 -38.32
N LEU A 129 -16.83 -4.29 -39.04
CA LEU A 129 -16.71 -5.73 -38.83
C LEU A 129 -15.26 -6.22 -39.07
N GLU A 130 -14.58 -5.71 -40.10
CA GLU A 130 -13.18 -6.05 -40.34
C GLU A 130 -12.24 -5.58 -39.21
N ASN A 131 -12.53 -4.41 -38.63
CA ASN A 131 -11.79 -3.90 -37.47
C ASN A 131 -12.05 -4.72 -36.20
N ASP A 132 -13.29 -5.14 -35.96
CA ASP A 132 -13.65 -6.04 -34.84
C ASP A 132 -12.94 -7.40 -34.99
N ILE A 133 -12.90 -7.98 -36.20
CA ILE A 133 -12.12 -9.20 -36.49
C ILE A 133 -10.65 -9.00 -36.16
N LYS A 134 -10.03 -7.89 -36.57
CA LYS A 134 -8.61 -7.61 -36.28
C LYS A 134 -8.36 -7.49 -34.78
N ALA A 135 -9.23 -6.79 -34.06
CA ALA A 135 -9.12 -6.63 -32.62
C ALA A 135 -9.32 -7.95 -31.87
N LEU A 136 -10.32 -8.76 -32.25
CA LEU A 136 -10.55 -10.08 -31.68
C LEU A 136 -9.38 -11.04 -31.94
N ASN A 137 -8.78 -11.03 -33.13
CA ASN A 137 -7.58 -11.83 -33.43
C ASN A 137 -6.40 -11.42 -32.53
N ALA A 138 -6.19 -10.11 -32.34
CA ALA A 138 -5.15 -9.62 -31.45
C ALA A 138 -5.37 -10.12 -30.01
N LEU A 139 -6.59 -9.96 -29.48
CA LEU A 139 -6.96 -10.43 -28.15
C LEU A 139 -6.85 -11.96 -28.02
N GLN A 140 -7.24 -12.71 -29.05
CA GLN A 140 -7.16 -14.17 -29.05
C GLN A 140 -5.72 -14.68 -28.91
N ASN A 141 -4.76 -14.05 -29.60
CA ASN A 141 -3.35 -14.39 -29.47
C ASN A 141 -2.84 -14.12 -28.05
N THR A 142 -3.21 -12.99 -27.47
CA THR A 142 -2.83 -12.62 -26.10
C THR A 142 -3.39 -13.59 -25.04
N ILE A 143 -4.58 -14.16 -25.26
CA ILE A 143 -5.14 -15.19 -24.35
C ILE A 143 -4.21 -16.42 -24.24
N LEU A 144 -3.56 -16.83 -25.34
CA LEU A 144 -2.65 -17.98 -25.35
C LEU A 144 -1.31 -17.66 -24.71
N ASP A 145 -0.76 -16.49 -25.03
CA ASP A 145 0.57 -16.07 -24.57
C ASP A 145 0.60 -15.83 -23.06
N ASP A 146 -0.51 -15.36 -22.48
CA ASP A 146 -0.56 -14.91 -21.08
C ASP A 146 -1.23 -15.90 -20.12
N LYS A 147 -1.20 -17.20 -20.41
CA LYS A 147 -1.87 -18.24 -19.59
C LYS A 147 -1.56 -18.15 -18.08
N SER A 148 -0.34 -17.74 -17.71
CA SER A 148 0.05 -17.52 -16.31
C SER A 148 -0.66 -16.34 -15.64
N MET A 149 -0.99 -15.28 -16.40
CA MET A 149 -1.72 -14.11 -15.90
C MET A 149 -3.21 -14.39 -15.68
N TRP A 150 -3.75 -15.48 -16.22
CA TRP A 150 -5.12 -15.90 -15.95
C TRP A 150 -5.23 -16.71 -14.64
N ASN A 151 -4.17 -17.40 -14.21
CA ASN A 151 -4.27 -18.38 -13.11
C ASN A 151 -4.50 -17.79 -11.69
N TYR A 152 -4.34 -16.49 -11.49
CA TYR A 152 -4.41 -15.91 -10.13
C TYR A 152 -5.83 -15.83 -9.56
N CYS A 153 -6.85 -15.86 -10.41
CA CYS A 153 -8.25 -15.74 -10.00
C CYS A 153 -9.10 -16.94 -10.46
N PRO A 154 -9.96 -17.52 -9.60
CA PRO A 154 -10.86 -18.61 -10.00
C PRO A 154 -11.78 -18.27 -11.18
N SER A 155 -12.19 -17.01 -11.30
CA SER A 155 -13.07 -16.52 -12.37
C SER A 155 -12.44 -16.61 -13.76
N SER A 156 -11.11 -16.63 -13.82
CA SER A 156 -10.34 -16.80 -15.05
C SER A 156 -10.33 -18.22 -15.60
N GLU A 157 -10.90 -19.19 -14.87
CA GLU A 157 -11.08 -20.57 -15.37
C GLU A 157 -11.86 -20.62 -16.68
N ILE A 158 -12.64 -19.58 -17.00
CA ILE A 158 -13.33 -19.41 -18.28
C ILE A 158 -12.39 -19.52 -19.49
N VAL A 159 -11.11 -19.15 -19.34
CA VAL A 159 -10.09 -19.28 -20.39
C VAL A 159 -9.58 -20.71 -20.54
N LEU A 160 -9.54 -21.48 -19.45
CA LEU A 160 -8.87 -22.78 -19.40
C LEU A 160 -9.84 -23.96 -19.52
N LYS A 161 -11.09 -23.76 -19.10
CA LYS A 161 -12.10 -24.82 -18.98
C LYS A 161 -13.24 -24.56 -19.96
N ASN A 162 -13.77 -25.65 -20.50
CA ASN A 162 -14.92 -25.61 -21.40
C ASN A 162 -16.22 -25.39 -20.62
N ILE A 163 -16.48 -24.15 -20.25
CA ILE A 163 -17.62 -23.75 -19.41
C ILE A 163 -18.63 -22.86 -20.12
N ILE A 164 -18.22 -22.14 -21.17
CA ILE A 164 -19.08 -21.19 -21.88
C ILE A 164 -20.00 -21.95 -22.84
N PRO A 165 -21.32 -21.93 -22.65
CA PRO A 165 -22.24 -22.58 -23.56
C PRO A 165 -22.47 -21.74 -24.83
N ILE A 166 -22.42 -22.41 -25.99
CA ILE A 166 -22.62 -21.86 -27.34
C ILE A 166 -23.64 -22.75 -28.07
N TRP A 167 -24.55 -22.11 -28.79
CA TRP A 167 -25.44 -22.78 -29.73
C TRP A 167 -24.72 -23.09 -31.03
N GLU A 168 -24.71 -24.38 -31.40
CA GLU A 168 -24.30 -24.82 -32.73
C GLU A 168 -25.50 -25.30 -33.53
N PHE A 169 -25.57 -24.85 -34.79
CA PHE A 169 -26.61 -25.23 -35.73
C PHE A 169 -26.01 -26.17 -36.77
N ASN A 170 -26.37 -27.45 -36.71
CA ASN A 170 -25.95 -28.43 -37.72
C ASN A 170 -27.20 -29.05 -38.34
N LYS A 171 -27.41 -28.83 -39.66
CA LYS A 171 -28.51 -29.42 -40.44
C LYS A 171 -29.87 -29.34 -39.71
N ASN A 172 -30.22 -28.14 -39.25
CA ASN A 172 -31.45 -27.80 -38.52
C ASN A 172 -31.56 -28.31 -37.07
N ILE A 173 -30.54 -28.94 -36.51
CA ILE A 173 -30.50 -29.31 -35.08
C ILE A 173 -29.67 -28.26 -34.33
N ALA A 174 -30.29 -27.62 -33.34
CA ALA A 174 -29.60 -26.73 -32.41
C ALA A 174 -29.09 -27.55 -31.22
N THR A 175 -27.76 -27.58 -31.04
CA THR A 175 -27.13 -28.25 -29.88
C THR A 175 -26.36 -27.23 -29.06
N LEU A 176 -26.51 -27.30 -27.74
CA LEU A 176 -25.74 -26.48 -26.81
C LEU A 176 -24.43 -27.19 -26.46
N LYS A 177 -23.29 -26.64 -26.88
CA LYS A 177 -21.96 -27.18 -26.56
C LYS A 177 -21.19 -26.19 -25.68
N LYS A 178 -20.27 -26.72 -24.88
CA LYS A 178 -19.44 -25.88 -23.99
C LYS A 178 -18.03 -25.74 -24.55
N TYR A 179 -17.54 -24.51 -24.51
CA TYR A 179 -16.23 -24.09 -25.00
C TYR A 179 -15.51 -23.25 -23.95
N ASN A 180 -14.19 -23.13 -24.08
CA ASN A 180 -13.41 -22.15 -23.33
C ASN A 180 -13.43 -20.80 -24.07
N LEU A 181 -12.94 -19.73 -23.43
CA LEU A 181 -12.97 -18.39 -24.02
C LEU A 181 -12.23 -18.30 -25.36
N TYR A 182 -11.08 -18.97 -25.50
CA TYR A 182 -10.30 -18.97 -26.73
C TYR A 182 -11.09 -19.56 -27.91
N ASP A 183 -11.72 -20.72 -27.70
CA ASP A 183 -12.52 -21.40 -28.72
C ASP A 183 -13.78 -20.60 -29.07
N VAL A 184 -14.39 -19.92 -28.07
CA VAL A 184 -15.51 -19.02 -28.31
C VAL A 184 -15.10 -17.88 -29.22
N VAL A 185 -14.00 -17.18 -28.90
CA VAL A 185 -13.46 -16.09 -29.72
C VAL A 185 -13.13 -16.58 -31.13
N SER A 186 -12.52 -17.77 -31.28
CA SER A 186 -12.26 -18.39 -32.59
C SER A 186 -13.52 -18.53 -33.42
N LYS A 187 -14.60 -19.05 -32.81
CA LYS A 187 -15.88 -19.25 -33.51
C LYS A 187 -16.55 -17.93 -33.91
N PHE A 188 -16.42 -16.89 -33.10
CA PHE A 188 -16.87 -15.55 -33.48
C PHE A 188 -16.10 -15.04 -34.70
N ILE A 189 -14.76 -15.07 -34.65
CA ILE A 189 -13.89 -14.68 -35.77
C ILE A 189 -14.24 -15.46 -37.06
N GLU A 190 -14.40 -16.79 -36.97
CA GLU A 190 -14.75 -17.64 -38.12
C GLU A 190 -16.09 -17.23 -38.76
N ASN A 191 -17.12 -16.97 -37.94
CA ASN A 191 -18.43 -16.59 -38.45
C ASN A 191 -18.47 -15.14 -38.96
N GLU A 192 -17.72 -14.23 -38.35
CA GLU A 192 -17.57 -12.85 -38.84
C GLU A 192 -16.83 -12.81 -40.19
N GLN A 193 -15.78 -13.61 -40.35
CA GLN A 193 -15.07 -13.76 -41.63
C GLN A 193 -15.96 -14.37 -42.71
N GLY A 194 -16.75 -15.39 -42.35
CA GLY A 194 -17.78 -15.97 -43.23
C GLY A 194 -18.78 -14.93 -43.69
N LEU A 195 -19.36 -14.17 -42.74
CA LEU A 195 -20.25 -13.06 -43.03
C LEU A 195 -19.61 -12.02 -43.96
N LEU A 196 -18.40 -11.57 -43.66
CA LEU A 196 -17.67 -10.57 -44.47
C LEU A 196 -17.49 -11.04 -45.91
N LYS A 197 -17.14 -12.32 -46.11
CA LYS A 197 -16.95 -12.92 -47.44
C LYS A 197 -18.27 -13.04 -48.20
N ASP A 198 -19.33 -13.53 -47.55
CA ASP A 198 -20.62 -13.75 -48.19
C ASP A 198 -21.35 -12.45 -48.47
N ALA A 199 -21.26 -11.46 -47.58
CA ALA A 199 -21.79 -10.11 -47.79
C ALA A 199 -21.12 -9.42 -48.98
N ARG A 200 -19.78 -9.49 -49.10
CA ARG A 200 -19.03 -8.91 -50.24
C ARG A 200 -19.36 -9.59 -51.56
N SER A 201 -19.57 -10.91 -51.54
CA SER A 201 -19.93 -11.68 -52.73
C SER A 201 -21.43 -11.69 -53.05
N LYS A 202 -22.26 -11.06 -52.19
CA LYS A 202 -23.74 -11.07 -52.25
C LYS A 202 -24.32 -12.49 -52.27
N ASN A 203 -23.66 -13.43 -51.60
CA ASN A 203 -24.10 -14.82 -51.45
C ASN A 203 -25.13 -14.92 -50.32
N MET A 204 -26.29 -15.55 -50.55
CA MET A 204 -27.37 -15.67 -49.55
C MET A 204 -27.01 -16.56 -48.35
N GLU A 205 -25.88 -17.29 -48.39
CA GLU A 205 -25.35 -18.08 -47.27
C GLU A 205 -24.96 -17.22 -46.05
N TYR A 206 -24.86 -15.88 -46.22
CA TYR A 206 -24.59 -14.94 -45.13
C TYR A 206 -25.56 -15.05 -43.94
N ILE A 207 -26.81 -15.50 -44.20
CA ILE A 207 -27.88 -15.59 -43.20
C ILE A 207 -27.52 -16.54 -42.06
N ASP A 208 -26.83 -17.65 -42.36
CA ASP A 208 -26.45 -18.64 -41.35
C ASP A 208 -25.41 -18.05 -40.38
N HIS A 209 -24.44 -17.31 -40.91
CA HIS A 209 -23.44 -16.59 -40.12
C HIS A 209 -24.09 -15.52 -39.24
N ILE A 210 -24.96 -14.67 -39.80
CA ILE A 210 -25.67 -13.64 -39.03
C ILE A 210 -26.50 -14.26 -37.91
N ARG A 211 -27.27 -15.31 -38.21
CA ARG A 211 -28.10 -15.98 -37.21
C ARG A 211 -27.25 -16.57 -36.09
N TRP A 212 -26.13 -17.21 -36.42
CA TRP A 212 -25.20 -17.76 -35.43
C TRP A 212 -24.65 -16.65 -34.53
N LEU A 213 -24.18 -15.55 -35.14
CA LEU A 213 -23.58 -14.41 -34.45
C LEU A 213 -24.59 -13.75 -33.50
N MET A 214 -25.78 -13.39 -33.97
CA MET A 214 -26.81 -12.72 -33.15
C MET A 214 -27.27 -13.58 -31.97
N ILE A 215 -27.48 -14.89 -32.18
CA ILE A 215 -27.93 -15.77 -31.10
C ILE A 215 -26.84 -15.90 -30.04
N ASN A 216 -25.59 -16.16 -30.43
CA ASN A 216 -24.52 -16.38 -29.46
C ASN A 216 -24.01 -15.07 -28.81
N SER A 217 -24.07 -13.92 -29.49
CA SER A 217 -23.68 -12.64 -28.88
C SER A 217 -24.66 -12.12 -27.83
N LEU A 218 -25.94 -12.51 -27.91
CA LEU A 218 -26.99 -12.08 -26.99
C LEU A 218 -27.44 -13.14 -25.98
N SER A 219 -26.94 -14.38 -26.10
CA SER A 219 -27.34 -15.50 -25.25
C SER A 219 -26.33 -15.76 -24.12
N PHE A 220 -26.20 -17.04 -23.72
CA PHE A 220 -25.48 -17.45 -22.53
C PHE A 220 -23.99 -17.11 -22.57
N SER A 221 -23.32 -17.14 -23.73
CA SER A 221 -21.91 -16.77 -23.87
C SER A 221 -21.60 -15.40 -23.30
N TYR A 222 -22.41 -14.40 -23.69
CA TYR A 222 -22.29 -13.05 -23.15
C TYR A 222 -22.45 -13.02 -21.63
N HIS A 223 -23.47 -13.69 -21.11
CA HIS A 223 -23.74 -13.71 -19.67
C HIS A 223 -22.61 -14.37 -18.87
N TYR A 224 -22.00 -15.43 -19.39
CA TYR A 224 -20.85 -16.08 -18.75
C TYR A 224 -19.61 -15.19 -18.75
N ILE A 225 -19.35 -14.47 -19.84
CA ILE A 225 -18.23 -13.52 -19.92
C ILE A 225 -18.46 -12.33 -18.97
N GLU A 226 -19.67 -11.77 -18.96
CA GLU A 226 -20.08 -10.70 -18.05
C GLU A 226 -19.94 -11.11 -16.58
N LYS A 227 -20.39 -12.33 -16.25
CA LYS A 227 -20.24 -12.90 -14.91
C LYS A 227 -18.77 -13.07 -14.53
N ALA A 228 -17.93 -13.60 -15.42
CA ALA A 228 -16.51 -13.73 -15.17
C ALA A 228 -15.84 -12.36 -14.92
N LEU A 229 -16.25 -11.32 -15.65
CA LEU A 229 -15.78 -9.94 -15.43
C LEU A 229 -16.19 -9.41 -14.05
N LEU A 230 -17.44 -9.63 -13.64
CA LEU A 230 -17.94 -9.27 -12.29
C LEU A 230 -17.17 -10.01 -11.19
N ASP A 231 -16.97 -11.31 -11.36
CA ASP A 231 -16.28 -12.14 -10.40
C ASP A 231 -14.78 -11.76 -10.31
N LEU A 232 -14.16 -11.30 -11.41
CA LEU A 232 -12.80 -10.73 -11.40
C LEU A 232 -12.71 -9.43 -10.57
N VAL A 233 -13.71 -8.54 -10.66
CA VAL A 233 -13.75 -7.32 -9.81
C VAL A 233 -13.77 -7.70 -8.32
N TYR A 234 -14.58 -8.70 -7.97
CA TYR A 234 -14.66 -9.18 -6.59
C TYR A 234 -13.34 -9.81 -6.12
N CYS A 235 -12.71 -10.59 -6.99
CA CYS A 235 -11.41 -11.21 -6.77
C CYS A 235 -10.30 -10.18 -6.49
N GLU A 236 -10.21 -9.14 -7.31
CA GLU A 236 -9.25 -8.05 -7.14
C GLU A 236 -9.49 -7.28 -5.84
N LYS A 237 -10.76 -6.99 -5.54
CA LYS A 237 -11.12 -6.34 -4.28
C LYS A 237 -10.65 -7.16 -3.08
N ASN A 238 -10.93 -8.47 -3.06
CA ASN A 238 -10.52 -9.35 -1.98
C ASN A 238 -8.99 -9.44 -1.88
N ARG A 239 -8.28 -9.57 -3.00
CA ARG A 239 -6.81 -9.57 -3.05
C ARG A 239 -6.24 -8.31 -2.42
N VAL A 240 -6.71 -7.13 -2.81
CA VAL A 240 -6.27 -5.85 -2.25
C VAL A 240 -6.64 -5.72 -0.77
N GLU A 241 -7.78 -6.27 -0.33
CA GLU A 241 -8.14 -6.32 1.08
C GLU A 241 -7.20 -7.20 1.90
N GLU A 242 -6.85 -8.39 1.40
CA GLU A 242 -5.88 -9.31 2.01
C GLU A 242 -4.47 -8.72 2.07
N THR A 243 -3.99 -8.11 0.96
CA THR A 243 -2.73 -7.36 0.97
C THR A 243 -2.78 -6.20 1.97
N GLY A 244 -3.95 -5.52 2.05
CA GLY A 244 -4.35 -4.63 3.14
C GLY A 244 -3.95 -5.11 4.53
N ILE A 245 -4.38 -6.31 4.87
CA ILE A 245 -4.13 -6.91 6.18
C ILE A 245 -2.64 -7.20 6.36
N LYS A 246 -1.98 -7.77 5.34
CA LYS A 246 -0.54 -8.10 5.39
C LYS A 246 0.34 -6.85 5.60
N ILE A 247 0.06 -5.76 4.88
CA ILE A 247 0.78 -4.50 5.03
C ILE A 247 0.55 -3.88 6.41
N ASN A 248 -0.69 -3.92 6.92
CA ASN A 248 -0.97 -3.46 8.28
C ASN A 248 -0.19 -4.29 9.34
N VAL A 249 -0.08 -5.60 9.14
CA VAL A 249 0.73 -6.48 10.01
C VAL A 249 2.22 -6.13 9.92
N LEU A 250 2.75 -5.88 8.72
CA LEU A 250 4.14 -5.45 8.52
C LEU A 250 4.44 -4.10 9.17
N LEU A 251 3.52 -3.13 9.06
CA LEU A 251 3.64 -1.83 9.73
C LEU A 251 3.59 -1.97 11.26
N LEU A 252 2.70 -2.82 11.78
CA LEU A 252 2.64 -3.14 13.21
C LEU A 252 3.94 -3.79 13.69
N LEU A 253 4.50 -4.73 12.92
CA LEU A 253 5.80 -5.33 13.18
C LEU A 253 6.91 -4.27 13.21
N GLY A 254 6.87 -3.29 12.30
CA GLY A 254 7.78 -2.13 12.30
C GLY A 254 7.70 -1.32 13.60
N ILE A 255 6.48 -1.09 14.13
CA ILE A 255 6.27 -0.42 15.43
C ILE A 255 6.83 -1.26 16.59
N ILE A 256 6.65 -2.59 16.55
CA ILE A 256 7.20 -3.51 17.56
C ILE A 256 8.74 -3.48 17.54
N ILE A 257 9.35 -3.53 16.34
CA ILE A 257 10.80 -3.42 16.18
C ILE A 257 11.30 -2.09 16.74
N LEU A 258 10.61 -0.97 16.44
CA LEU A 258 10.91 0.32 17.03
C LEU A 258 10.84 0.27 18.57
N GLY A 259 9.80 -0.36 19.12
CA GLY A 259 9.64 -0.56 20.57
C GLY A 259 10.79 -1.35 21.20
N ILE A 260 11.23 -2.43 20.56
CA ILE A 260 12.39 -3.23 21.01
C ILE A 260 13.67 -2.38 20.96
N CYS A 261 13.92 -1.67 19.86
CA CYS A 261 15.06 -0.78 19.72
C CYS A 261 15.07 0.31 20.80
N LEU A 262 13.92 0.93 21.08
CA LEU A 262 13.76 1.91 22.15
C LEU A 262 14.00 1.29 23.53
N GLY A 263 13.47 0.09 23.79
CA GLY A 263 13.68 -0.64 25.05
C GLY A 263 15.17 -0.91 25.31
N VAL A 264 15.89 -1.38 24.29
CA VAL A 264 17.35 -1.59 24.37
C VAL A 264 18.07 -0.26 24.63
N LEU A 265 17.71 0.81 23.92
CA LEU A 265 18.30 2.15 24.14
C LEU A 265 18.04 2.68 25.56
N ILE A 266 16.82 2.51 26.09
CA ILE A 266 16.46 2.88 27.47
C ILE A 266 17.31 2.10 28.47
N PHE A 267 17.47 0.79 28.28
CA PHE A 267 18.32 -0.04 29.13
C PHE A 267 19.76 0.48 29.19
N PHE A 268 20.33 0.89 28.05
CA PHE A 268 21.66 1.50 28.02
C PHE A 268 21.71 2.87 28.72
N ILE A 269 20.66 3.70 28.58
CA ILE A 269 20.57 4.99 29.30
C ILE A 269 20.52 4.78 30.81
N VAL A 270 19.73 3.81 31.29
CA VAL A 270 19.63 3.46 32.71
C VAL A 270 20.98 2.92 33.22
N SER A 271 21.61 2.02 32.46
CA SER A 271 22.93 1.48 32.78
C SER A 271 23.99 2.59 32.88
N PHE A 272 23.98 3.53 31.94
CA PHE A 272 24.86 4.70 31.95
C PHE A 272 24.60 5.59 33.16
N ARG A 273 23.33 5.86 33.50
CA ARG A 273 22.96 6.64 34.69
C ARG A 273 23.53 6.01 35.96
N VAL A 274 23.37 4.70 36.14
CA VAL A 274 23.89 3.98 37.31
C VAL A 274 25.42 4.05 37.36
N ALA A 275 26.11 3.86 36.23
CA ALA A 275 27.56 3.99 36.15
C ALA A 275 28.04 5.41 36.51
N TYR A 276 27.34 6.43 36.01
CA TYR A 276 27.63 7.83 36.25
C TYR A 276 27.39 8.25 37.72
N GLU A 277 26.29 7.82 38.33
CA GLU A 277 26.01 8.06 39.75
C GLU A 277 27.07 7.40 40.65
N LYS A 278 27.48 6.17 40.34
CA LYS A 278 28.59 5.49 41.04
C LYS A 278 29.91 6.25 40.91
N PHE A 279 30.23 6.72 39.70
CA PHE A 279 31.44 7.51 39.45
C PHE A 279 31.46 8.82 40.24
N TRP A 280 30.34 9.55 40.28
CA TRP A 280 30.25 10.78 41.08
C TRP A 280 30.32 10.54 42.58
N SER A 281 29.68 9.48 43.08
CA SER A 281 29.79 9.07 44.48
C SER A 281 31.25 8.77 44.85
N PHE A 282 31.98 8.09 43.96
CA PHE A 282 33.41 7.82 44.13
C PHE A 282 34.25 9.10 44.17
N ILE A 283 34.06 10.02 43.21
CA ILE A 283 34.74 11.33 43.22
C ILE A 283 34.45 12.09 44.51
N LYS A 284 33.19 12.16 44.95
CA LYS A 284 32.81 12.85 46.19
C LYS A 284 33.53 12.23 47.39
N LYS A 285 33.47 10.91 47.53
CA LYS A 285 34.12 10.20 48.64
C LYS A 285 35.62 10.46 48.67
N SER A 286 36.26 10.46 47.50
CA SER A 286 37.67 10.74 47.35
C SER A 286 38.04 12.18 47.69
N VAL A 287 37.30 13.18 47.18
CA VAL A 287 37.52 14.60 47.49
C VAL A 287 37.36 14.86 48.99
N VAL A 288 36.32 14.31 49.62
CA VAL A 288 36.09 14.47 51.07
C VAL A 288 37.21 13.81 51.87
N SER A 289 37.61 12.59 51.49
CA SER A 289 38.71 11.88 52.15
C SER A 289 40.03 12.64 52.04
N ASN A 290 40.36 13.17 50.86
CA ASN A 290 41.58 13.94 50.66
C ASN A 290 41.53 15.31 51.33
N TYR A 291 40.38 15.97 51.37
CA TYR A 291 40.21 17.20 52.14
C TYR A 291 40.48 16.97 53.62
N ILE A 292 39.95 15.89 54.20
CA ILE A 292 40.22 15.51 55.60
C ILE A 292 41.72 15.26 55.80
N LEU A 293 42.37 14.49 54.92
CA LEU A 293 43.81 14.24 54.99
C LEU A 293 44.66 15.51 54.89
N ILE A 294 44.36 16.41 53.94
CA ILE A 294 45.09 17.68 53.78
C ILE A 294 44.85 18.61 54.97
N LYS A 295 43.61 18.68 55.47
CA LYS A 295 43.27 19.45 56.67
C LYS A 295 44.03 18.91 57.89
N GLN A 296 44.09 17.60 58.06
CA GLN A 296 44.85 16.94 59.13
C GLN A 296 46.34 17.27 59.00
N ALA A 297 46.94 17.06 57.84
CA ALA A 297 48.36 17.35 57.60
C ALA A 297 48.71 18.85 57.79
N ALA A 298 47.79 19.76 57.43
CA ALA A 298 47.96 21.19 57.68
C ALA A 298 47.87 21.52 59.17
N LEU A 299 46.93 20.91 59.90
CA LEU A 299 46.82 21.04 61.36
C LEU A 299 48.06 20.47 62.06
N ASP A 300 48.52 19.27 61.68
CA ASP A 300 49.72 18.65 62.23
C ASP A 300 50.96 19.54 62.00
N ARG A 301 51.07 20.15 60.81
CA ARG A 301 52.13 21.12 60.50
C ARG A 301 52.02 22.39 61.35
N LEU A 302 50.82 22.92 61.56
CA LEU A 302 50.57 24.09 62.40
C LEU A 302 50.97 23.82 63.86
N VAL A 303 50.59 22.66 64.40
CA VAL A 303 50.97 22.21 65.74
C VAL A 303 52.49 22.06 65.86
N SER A 304 53.13 21.41 64.88
CA SER A 304 54.58 21.15 64.91
C SER A 304 55.47 22.40 64.78
N VAL A 305 55.02 23.43 64.04
CA VAL A 305 55.84 24.62 63.72
C VAL A 305 55.56 25.78 64.68
N HIS A 306 54.31 25.94 65.12
CA HIS A 306 53.91 27.08 65.95
C HIS A 306 53.65 26.73 67.42
N GLY A 307 53.71 25.44 67.81
CA GLY A 307 53.57 25.00 69.20
C GLY A 307 52.20 25.31 69.82
N ILE A 308 51.20 25.64 68.99
CA ILE A 308 49.83 25.91 69.44
C ILE A 308 49.19 24.56 69.72
N ASP A 309 48.91 24.27 71.00
CA ASP A 309 48.14 23.09 71.39
C ASP A 309 46.67 23.33 71.05
N VAL A 310 46.23 22.80 69.90
CA VAL A 310 44.84 22.88 69.42
C VAL A 310 43.93 21.92 70.22
N GLY A 311 44.42 21.33 71.31
CA GLY A 311 43.78 20.27 72.09
C GLY A 311 42.55 20.65 72.93
N GLN A 312 42.05 21.89 72.95
CA GLN A 312 40.94 22.27 73.84
C GLN A 312 39.60 22.68 73.20
N ASP A 313 39.51 22.86 71.87
CA ASP A 313 38.21 23.07 71.23
C ASP A 313 37.70 21.77 70.58
N ASN A 314 37.09 20.93 71.41
CA ASN A 314 36.44 19.66 71.04
C ASN A 314 35.29 19.77 70.02
N ASN A 315 35.04 20.95 69.44
CA ASN A 315 34.10 21.16 68.35
C ASN A 315 34.73 21.07 66.95
N PHE A 316 36.06 20.96 66.82
CA PHE A 316 36.73 20.85 65.52
C PHE A 316 36.69 19.45 64.89
N LEU A 317 36.37 18.42 65.68
CA LEU A 317 36.09 17.05 65.26
C LEU A 317 34.59 16.83 65.01
N GLN A 318 33.91 17.77 64.34
CA GLN A 318 32.63 17.41 63.72
C GLN A 318 32.93 16.32 62.68
N LYS A 319 32.61 15.06 63.04
CA LYS A 319 32.40 13.98 62.09
C LYS A 319 31.64 14.57 60.91
N PRO A 320 32.10 14.40 59.65
CA PRO A 320 31.36 14.90 58.51
C PRO A 320 29.94 14.37 58.68
N THR A 321 29.01 15.30 58.91
CA THR A 321 27.60 14.99 59.04
C THR A 321 27.28 14.11 57.84
N ASN A 322 26.78 12.90 58.11
CA ASN A 322 26.27 11.99 57.11
C ASN A 322 25.24 12.78 56.29
N SER A 323 25.69 13.44 55.22
CA SER A 323 24.85 14.32 54.43
C SER A 323 23.87 13.38 53.73
N LYS A 324 22.68 13.26 54.31
CA LYS A 324 21.54 12.51 53.76
C LYS A 324 21.50 12.73 52.24
N ASN A 325 21.57 11.62 51.51
CA ASN A 325 21.27 11.46 50.09
C ASN A 325 21.04 12.77 49.32
N PHE A 326 22.12 13.46 48.96
CA PHE A 326 22.04 14.48 47.93
C PHE A 326 21.82 13.74 46.62
N HIS A 327 20.56 13.52 46.24
CA HIS A 327 20.21 13.07 44.91
C HIS A 327 20.69 14.14 43.94
N ILE A 328 21.86 13.95 43.36
CA ILE A 328 22.29 14.71 42.20
C ILE A 328 21.23 14.44 41.14
N LYS A 329 20.32 15.39 40.91
CA LYS A 329 19.40 15.32 39.77
C LYS A 329 20.27 15.23 38.53
N THR A 330 20.37 14.03 37.96
CA THR A 330 21.16 13.77 36.76
C THR A 330 20.42 14.37 35.56
N THR A 331 20.55 15.69 35.40
CA THR A 331 20.13 16.46 34.22
C THR A 331 20.63 15.84 32.92
N LEU A 332 21.71 15.07 32.98
CA LEU A 332 22.26 14.27 31.88
C LEU A 332 21.28 13.20 31.37
N ALA A 333 20.71 12.37 32.26
CA ALA A 333 19.80 11.29 31.88
C ALA A 333 18.51 11.84 31.27
N TRP A 334 18.02 12.96 31.80
CA TRP A 334 16.89 13.69 31.23
C TRP A 334 17.16 14.16 29.80
N LYS A 335 18.35 14.71 29.52
CA LYS A 335 18.75 15.13 28.15
C LYS A 335 18.78 13.96 27.16
N PHE A 336 19.28 12.79 27.58
CA PHE A 336 19.25 11.58 26.74
C PHE A 336 17.81 11.09 26.52
N SER A 337 16.98 11.07 27.57
CA SER A 337 15.59 10.64 27.50
C SER A 337 14.77 11.52 26.55
N TRP A 338 14.87 12.85 26.67
CA TRP A 338 14.14 13.78 25.80
C TRP A 338 14.49 13.60 24.33
N ARG A 339 15.77 13.40 24.01
CA ARG A 339 16.23 13.15 22.64
C ARG A 339 15.70 11.84 22.10
N LEU A 340 15.74 10.77 22.91
CA LEU A 340 15.18 9.48 22.54
C LEU A 340 13.66 9.56 22.30
N SER A 341 12.94 10.30 23.15
CA SER A 341 11.51 10.57 22.96
C SER A 341 11.24 11.31 21.65
N PHE A 342 12.08 12.28 21.27
CA PHE A 342 11.95 12.95 19.98
C PHE A 342 12.09 11.98 18.80
N PHE A 343 13.08 11.07 18.82
CA PHE A 343 13.22 10.03 17.80
C PHE A 343 12.03 9.06 17.76
N ALA A 344 11.52 8.66 18.93
CA ALA A 344 10.35 7.80 19.03
C ALA A 344 9.10 8.46 18.45
N ILE A 345 8.84 9.73 18.80
CA ILE A 345 7.69 10.49 18.33
C ILE A 345 7.76 10.66 16.80
N VAL A 346 8.90 11.10 16.27
CA VAL A 346 9.07 11.29 14.81
C VAL A 346 8.86 9.98 14.05
N SER A 347 9.39 8.86 14.56
CA SER A 347 9.26 7.55 13.92
C SER A 347 7.83 7.01 14.01
N LEU A 348 7.17 7.17 15.16
CA LEU A 348 5.79 6.75 15.35
C LEU A 348 4.84 7.57 14.47
N SER A 349 5.03 8.89 14.38
CA SER A 349 4.27 9.76 13.50
C SER A 349 4.40 9.35 12.03
N PHE A 350 5.59 8.96 11.59
CA PHE A 350 5.80 8.44 10.22
C PHE A 350 5.02 7.16 9.95
N TYR A 351 5.06 6.17 10.86
CA TYR A 351 4.29 4.94 10.69
C TYR A 351 2.79 5.19 10.70
N LEU A 352 2.30 6.05 11.60
CA LEU A 352 0.89 6.44 11.66
C LEU A 352 0.45 7.17 10.38
N LEU A 353 1.25 8.11 9.88
CA LEU A 353 0.98 8.82 8.63
C LEU A 353 0.92 7.84 7.44
N THR A 354 1.87 6.92 7.37
CA THR A 354 1.94 5.91 6.31
C THR A 354 0.72 4.98 6.35
N MET A 355 0.34 4.51 7.54
CA MET A 355 -0.79 3.59 7.71
C MET A 355 -2.15 4.28 7.48
N LEU A 356 -2.40 5.39 8.17
CA LEU A 356 -3.73 6.01 8.25
C LEU A 356 -4.08 6.85 7.03
N TYR A 357 -3.07 7.44 6.38
CA TYR A 357 -3.27 8.37 5.28
C TYR A 357 -2.77 7.78 3.97
N LEU A 358 -1.47 7.53 3.85
CA LEU A 358 -0.86 7.17 2.55
C LEU A 358 -1.38 5.83 2.01
N TYR A 359 -1.18 4.75 2.79
CA TYR A 359 -1.57 3.42 2.37
C TYR A 359 -3.09 3.28 2.25
N LYS A 360 -3.84 3.85 3.19
CA LYS A 360 -5.31 3.86 3.15
C LYS A 360 -5.85 4.49 1.86
N THR A 361 -5.25 5.59 1.42
CA THR A 361 -5.64 6.29 0.19
C THR A 361 -5.27 5.48 -1.05
N CYS A 362 -4.05 4.92 -1.10
CA CYS A 362 -3.63 4.04 -2.19
C CYS A 362 -4.54 2.81 -2.32
N LYS A 363 -4.81 2.13 -1.18
CA LYS A 363 -5.72 0.98 -1.10
C LYS A 363 -7.12 1.32 -1.61
N PHE A 364 -7.65 2.49 -1.24
CA PHE A 364 -8.96 2.94 -1.70
C PHE A 364 -9.01 3.03 -3.24
N TYR A 365 -8.01 3.63 -3.87
CA TYR A 365 -7.95 3.72 -5.34
C TYR A 365 -7.80 2.36 -6.01
N MET A 366 -6.97 1.47 -5.46
CA MET A 366 -6.80 0.11 -5.97
C MET A 366 -8.10 -0.71 -5.94
N ILE A 367 -8.89 -0.62 -4.87
CA ILE A 367 -10.19 -1.32 -4.74
C ILE A 367 -11.20 -0.83 -5.79
N HIS A 368 -11.22 0.47 -6.06
CA HIS A 368 -12.25 1.07 -6.92
C HIS A 368 -11.90 1.09 -8.41
N ARG A 369 -10.63 0.92 -8.78
CA ARG A 369 -10.19 0.89 -10.19
C ARG A 369 -10.85 -0.23 -11.02
N PRO A 370 -10.85 -1.51 -10.63
CA PRO A 370 -11.55 -2.56 -11.39
C PRO A 370 -13.04 -2.26 -11.58
N LYS A 371 -13.69 -1.71 -10.55
CA LYS A 371 -15.10 -1.33 -10.60
C LYS A 371 -15.37 -0.17 -11.57
N LEU A 372 -14.46 0.80 -11.68
CA LEU A 372 -14.57 1.88 -12.67
C LEU A 372 -14.52 1.31 -14.10
N LEU A 373 -13.51 0.50 -14.40
CA LEU A 373 -13.31 -0.07 -15.73
C LEU A 373 -14.45 -1.03 -16.11
N GLN A 374 -14.92 -1.83 -15.15
CA GLN A 374 -16.10 -2.69 -15.31
C GLN A 374 -17.35 -1.88 -15.67
N ASN A 375 -17.63 -0.80 -14.93
CA ASN A 375 -18.79 0.04 -15.18
C ASN A 375 -18.78 0.66 -16.58
N ILE A 376 -17.61 1.10 -17.06
CA ILE A 376 -17.49 1.67 -18.41
C ILE A 376 -17.71 0.58 -19.47
N ASN A 377 -17.07 -0.58 -19.34
CA ASN A 377 -17.20 -1.68 -20.32
C ASN A 377 -18.62 -2.26 -20.38
N VAL A 378 -19.25 -2.51 -19.22
CA VAL A 378 -20.63 -2.99 -19.17
C VAL A 378 -21.58 -2.00 -19.83
N ARG A 379 -21.42 -0.70 -19.58
CA ARG A 379 -22.25 0.33 -20.21
C ARG A 379 -22.07 0.39 -21.73
N ARG A 380 -20.83 0.32 -22.22
CA ARG A 380 -20.55 0.28 -23.67
C ARG A 380 -21.27 -0.89 -24.33
N SER A 381 -21.14 -2.08 -23.74
CA SER A 381 -21.82 -3.28 -24.22
C SER A 381 -23.35 -3.17 -24.15
N LEU A 382 -23.91 -2.64 -23.05
CA LEU A 382 -25.36 -2.42 -22.93
C LEU A 382 -25.87 -1.49 -24.02
N LEU A 383 -25.13 -0.43 -24.38
CA LEU A 383 -25.51 0.48 -25.46
C LEU A 383 -25.56 -0.23 -26.82
N SER A 384 -24.59 -1.12 -27.13
CA SER A 384 -24.64 -1.97 -28.33
C SER A 384 -25.86 -2.87 -28.36
N ARG A 385 -26.23 -3.46 -27.23
CA ARG A 385 -27.44 -4.28 -27.15
C ARG A 385 -28.72 -3.45 -27.29
N ILE A 386 -28.75 -2.24 -26.73
CA ILE A 386 -29.87 -1.30 -26.89
C ILE A 386 -30.02 -0.89 -28.36
N GLY A 387 -28.91 -0.57 -29.05
CA GLY A 387 -28.88 -0.29 -30.48
C GLY A 387 -29.44 -1.44 -31.31
N PHE A 388 -29.00 -2.66 -31.01
CA PHE A 388 -29.49 -3.89 -31.63
C PHE A 388 -31.01 -4.03 -31.49
N TYR A 389 -31.56 -3.95 -30.27
CA TYR A 389 -33.00 -4.19 -30.06
C TYR A 389 -33.86 -3.04 -30.57
N ALA A 390 -33.38 -1.79 -30.54
CA ALA A 390 -34.07 -0.66 -31.16
C ALA A 390 -34.27 -0.90 -32.65
N ARG A 391 -33.21 -1.38 -33.33
CA ARG A 391 -33.28 -1.76 -34.74
C ARG A 391 -34.21 -2.95 -34.93
N ASP A 392 -34.03 -4.04 -34.18
CA ASP A 392 -34.87 -5.24 -34.33
C ASP A 392 -36.37 -4.96 -34.14
N MET A 393 -36.74 -4.09 -33.20
CA MET A 393 -38.11 -3.62 -33.03
C MET A 393 -38.64 -2.88 -34.26
N ASN A 394 -37.84 -2.01 -34.87
CA ASN A 394 -38.21 -1.32 -36.10
C ASN A 394 -38.46 -2.32 -37.25
N PHE A 395 -37.63 -3.36 -37.38
CA PHE A 395 -37.81 -4.42 -38.38
C PHE A 395 -39.06 -5.28 -38.14
N ALA A 396 -39.33 -5.63 -36.88
CA ALA A 396 -40.50 -6.42 -36.51
C ALA A 396 -41.81 -5.77 -36.98
N VAL A 397 -41.87 -4.44 -36.95
CA VAL A 397 -43.01 -3.63 -37.40
C VAL A 397 -43.02 -3.48 -38.94
N ASN A 398 -41.86 -3.51 -39.59
CA ASN A 398 -41.65 -3.21 -41.01
C ASN A 398 -41.43 -4.43 -41.91
N LYS A 399 -42.04 -5.60 -41.59
CA LYS A 399 -41.90 -6.86 -42.37
C LYS A 399 -42.14 -6.74 -43.87
N ARG A 400 -42.92 -5.74 -44.32
CA ARG A 400 -43.20 -5.48 -45.74
C ARG A 400 -41.95 -5.04 -46.54
N TYR A 401 -41.01 -4.37 -45.88
CA TYR A 401 -39.76 -3.91 -46.50
C TYR A 401 -38.60 -4.91 -46.30
N PHE A 402 -38.77 -5.88 -45.41
CA PHE A 402 -37.75 -6.86 -45.02
C PHE A 402 -38.33 -8.28 -44.97
N PRO A 403 -38.84 -8.81 -46.11
CA PRO A 403 -39.63 -10.04 -46.14
C PRO A 403 -38.85 -11.29 -45.72
N ASN A 404 -37.52 -11.27 -45.84
CA ASN A 404 -36.65 -12.41 -45.54
C ASN A 404 -35.90 -12.29 -44.20
N SER A 405 -36.11 -11.21 -43.44
CA SER A 405 -35.42 -10.97 -42.18
C SER A 405 -36.12 -11.66 -41.01
N TYR A 406 -35.34 -12.37 -40.18
CA TYR A 406 -35.80 -12.90 -38.90
C TYR A 406 -35.82 -11.78 -37.85
N SER A 407 -36.83 -11.77 -36.97
CA SER A 407 -36.90 -10.87 -35.82
C SER A 407 -37.01 -11.71 -34.55
N PHE A 408 -36.37 -11.25 -33.48
CA PHE A 408 -36.42 -11.93 -32.21
C PHE A 408 -37.79 -11.78 -31.56
N ALA A 409 -38.24 -12.84 -30.88
CA ALA A 409 -39.45 -12.74 -30.07
C ALA A 409 -39.19 -11.79 -28.87
N ASN A 410 -40.17 -10.95 -28.54
CA ASN A 410 -40.13 -10.04 -27.38
C ASN A 410 -39.04 -8.96 -27.38
N SER A 411 -38.55 -8.52 -28.55
CA SER A 411 -37.52 -7.47 -28.66
C SER A 411 -37.84 -6.17 -27.90
N SER A 412 -39.11 -5.81 -27.79
CA SER A 412 -39.55 -4.67 -26.99
C SER A 412 -39.32 -4.85 -25.49
N LEU A 413 -39.62 -6.02 -24.94
CA LEU A 413 -39.40 -6.31 -23.52
C LEU A 413 -37.90 -6.27 -23.18
N GLU A 414 -37.07 -6.88 -24.03
CA GLU A 414 -35.61 -6.88 -23.85
C GLU A 414 -35.01 -5.48 -23.95
N PHE A 415 -35.48 -4.66 -24.91
CA PHE A 415 -35.09 -3.26 -25.01
C PHE A 415 -35.35 -2.50 -23.69
N TYR A 416 -36.57 -2.58 -23.15
CA TYR A 416 -36.91 -1.90 -21.90
C TYR A 416 -36.10 -2.41 -20.70
N ASN A 417 -35.86 -3.73 -20.63
CA ASN A 417 -35.04 -4.32 -19.58
C ASN A 417 -33.60 -3.79 -19.63
N LEU A 418 -33.02 -3.68 -20.82
CA LEU A 418 -31.66 -3.16 -21.01
C LEU A 418 -31.56 -1.67 -20.69
N VAL A 419 -32.55 -0.87 -21.08
CA VAL A 419 -32.63 0.57 -20.74
C VAL A 419 -32.68 0.75 -19.22
N ASN A 420 -33.55 0.01 -18.53
CA ASN A 420 -33.66 0.07 -17.07
C ASN A 420 -32.36 -0.36 -16.38
N ARG A 421 -31.71 -1.42 -16.89
CA ARG A 421 -30.41 -1.87 -16.42
C ARG A 421 -29.34 -0.79 -16.62
N TYR A 422 -29.28 -0.18 -17.79
CA TYR A 422 -28.34 0.90 -18.10
C TYR A 422 -28.52 2.11 -17.16
N ILE A 423 -29.76 2.53 -16.89
CA ILE A 423 -30.06 3.62 -15.95
C ILE A 423 -29.55 3.30 -14.55
N SER A 424 -29.77 2.06 -14.08
CA SER A 424 -29.30 1.59 -12.78
C SER A 424 -27.77 1.62 -12.66
N GLU A 425 -27.06 1.13 -13.68
CA GLU A 425 -25.58 1.15 -13.73
C GLU A 425 -25.03 2.58 -13.88
N SER A 426 -25.69 3.45 -14.65
CA SER A 426 -25.23 4.83 -14.89
C SER A 426 -25.16 5.68 -13.61
N ASN A 427 -25.98 5.36 -12.60
CA ASN A 427 -25.93 6.06 -11.32
C ASN A 427 -24.68 5.71 -10.51
N GLN A 428 -24.04 4.56 -10.75
CA GLN A 428 -22.85 4.15 -10.02
C GLN A 428 -21.62 5.01 -10.31
N LEU A 429 -21.43 5.48 -11.55
CA LEU A 429 -20.30 6.38 -11.89
C LEU A 429 -20.37 7.74 -11.19
N ARG A 430 -21.55 8.13 -10.69
CA ARG A 430 -21.73 9.37 -9.92
C ARG A 430 -21.38 9.19 -8.45
N SER A 431 -21.10 7.97 -8.00
CA SER A 431 -20.67 7.73 -6.62
C SER A 431 -19.35 8.45 -6.34
N HIS A 432 -19.20 8.94 -5.11
CA HIS A 432 -17.95 9.56 -4.67
C HIS A 432 -16.78 8.62 -4.97
N ASP A 433 -16.93 7.33 -4.71
CA ASP A 433 -15.88 6.33 -4.83
C ASP A 433 -15.24 6.24 -6.22
N LEU A 434 -16.05 6.31 -7.29
CA LEU A 434 -15.54 6.24 -8.66
C LEU A 434 -15.11 7.61 -9.20
N SER A 435 -15.75 8.69 -8.73
CA SER A 435 -15.49 10.04 -9.22
C SER A 435 -14.08 10.57 -8.91
N VAL A 436 -13.43 10.05 -7.87
CA VAL A 436 -12.07 10.46 -7.46
C VAL A 436 -10.99 9.85 -8.36
N LEU A 437 -11.31 8.74 -9.04
CA LEU A 437 -10.42 8.11 -10.01
C LEU A 437 -10.47 8.77 -11.39
N LEU A 438 -11.44 9.68 -11.62
CA LEU A 438 -11.58 10.37 -12.88
C LEU A 438 -10.65 11.60 -12.92
N SER A 439 -9.72 11.61 -13.87
CA SER A 439 -8.89 12.78 -14.15
C SER A 439 -9.75 13.95 -14.65
N HIS A 440 -9.20 15.17 -14.55
CA HIS A 440 -9.88 16.36 -15.10
C HIS A 440 -10.20 16.18 -16.59
N LYS A 441 -9.24 15.67 -17.38
CA LYS A 441 -9.42 15.41 -18.82
C LYS A 441 -10.57 14.44 -19.07
N LEU A 442 -10.65 13.35 -18.30
CA LEU A 442 -11.74 12.38 -18.42
C LEU A 442 -13.09 12.98 -18.03
N LYS A 443 -13.14 13.83 -16.99
CA LYS A 443 -14.37 14.55 -16.61
C LYS A 443 -14.84 15.48 -17.72
N VAL A 444 -13.93 16.24 -18.33
CA VAL A 444 -14.24 17.12 -19.47
C VAL A 444 -14.77 16.29 -20.64
N ASN A 445 -14.07 15.25 -21.06
CA ASN A 445 -14.52 14.38 -22.15
C ASN A 445 -15.87 13.72 -21.91
N PHE A 446 -16.14 13.35 -20.65
CA PHE A 446 -17.37 12.63 -20.31
C PHE A 446 -18.58 13.56 -20.13
N TYR A 447 -18.38 14.76 -19.56
CA TYR A 447 -19.47 15.64 -19.13
C TYR A 447 -19.57 16.98 -19.88
N GLU A 448 -18.49 17.45 -20.51
CA GLU A 448 -18.40 18.83 -21.01
C GLU A 448 -18.23 18.90 -22.52
N SER A 449 -17.19 18.30 -23.09
CA SER A 449 -16.92 18.36 -24.54
C SER A 449 -16.00 17.25 -25.01
N THR A 450 -16.09 16.88 -26.30
CA THR A 450 -15.17 15.93 -26.92
C THR A 450 -14.45 16.58 -28.12
N ASN A 451 -13.38 15.95 -28.60
CA ASN A 451 -12.64 16.43 -29.78
C ASN A 451 -13.23 15.92 -31.12
N TYR A 452 -14.40 15.27 -31.08
CA TYR A 452 -15.04 14.73 -32.28
C TYR A 452 -15.75 15.84 -33.04
N SER A 453 -15.81 15.72 -34.37
CA SER A 453 -16.47 16.70 -35.26
C SER A 453 -17.99 16.57 -35.31
N ALA A 454 -18.59 15.71 -34.47
CA ALA A 454 -20.02 15.42 -34.52
C ALA A 454 -20.75 16.21 -33.43
N ASP A 455 -21.67 17.09 -33.84
CA ASP A 455 -22.37 18.05 -32.98
C ASP A 455 -23.03 17.43 -31.73
N PHE A 456 -23.53 16.19 -31.83
CA PHE A 456 -24.18 15.52 -30.69
C PHE A 456 -23.21 15.13 -29.55
N LEU A 457 -21.90 15.16 -29.82
CA LEU A 457 -20.81 14.93 -28.86
C LEU A 457 -20.21 16.22 -28.29
N ASP A 458 -20.67 17.41 -28.73
CA ASP A 458 -20.15 18.71 -28.28
C ASP A 458 -20.32 18.93 -26.77
N PHE A 459 -21.32 18.27 -26.17
CA PHE A 459 -21.65 18.36 -24.75
C PHE A 459 -21.21 17.12 -23.95
N GLY A 460 -20.15 16.46 -24.42
CA GLY A 460 -19.55 15.29 -23.78
C GLY A 460 -20.29 13.98 -24.06
N THR A 461 -19.61 12.86 -23.83
CA THR A 461 -20.16 11.53 -24.16
C THR A 461 -21.42 11.18 -23.38
N LYS A 462 -21.60 11.69 -22.16
CA LYS A 462 -22.83 11.43 -21.38
C LYS A 462 -24.07 12.01 -22.06
N THR A 463 -23.98 13.23 -22.59
CA THR A 463 -25.09 13.88 -23.29
C THR A 463 -25.39 13.14 -24.59
N ALA A 464 -24.34 12.78 -25.33
CA ALA A 464 -24.46 11.97 -26.54
C ALA A 464 -25.15 10.62 -26.28
N ILE A 465 -24.85 9.95 -25.16
CA ILE A 465 -25.57 8.73 -24.79
C ILE A 465 -27.06 9.00 -24.53
N ASN A 466 -27.41 10.08 -23.83
CA ASN A 466 -28.82 10.39 -23.61
C ASN A 466 -29.57 10.67 -24.92
N ILE A 467 -28.92 11.35 -25.86
CA ILE A 467 -29.45 11.58 -27.22
C ILE A 467 -29.63 10.23 -27.92
N PHE A 468 -28.61 9.37 -27.91
CA PHE A 468 -28.71 8.02 -28.48
C PHE A 468 -29.85 7.20 -27.86
N MET A 469 -30.05 7.26 -26.55
CA MET A 469 -31.13 6.55 -25.86
C MET A 469 -32.51 7.07 -26.29
N PHE A 470 -32.63 8.38 -26.49
CA PHE A 470 -33.84 9.00 -27.02
C PHE A 470 -34.10 8.58 -28.47
N ASP A 471 -33.07 8.59 -29.31
CA ASP A 471 -33.16 8.15 -30.71
C ASP A 471 -33.50 6.66 -30.79
N ALA A 472 -32.89 5.81 -29.96
CA ALA A 472 -33.19 4.38 -29.88
C ALA A 472 -34.66 4.14 -29.51
N TYR A 473 -35.20 4.91 -28.56
CA TYR A 473 -36.62 4.87 -28.22
C TYR A 473 -37.52 5.32 -29.38
N ASN A 474 -37.11 6.34 -30.14
CA ASN A 474 -37.88 6.83 -31.28
C ASN A 474 -37.85 5.87 -32.47
N ILE A 475 -36.72 5.20 -32.70
CA ILE A 475 -36.52 4.20 -33.75
C ILE A 475 -37.31 2.93 -33.44
N GLY A 476 -37.24 2.43 -32.20
CA GLY A 476 -37.94 1.21 -31.77
C GLY A 476 -39.39 1.42 -31.32
N GLY A 477 -39.81 2.66 -31.08
CA GLY A 477 -41.07 2.99 -30.44
C GLY A 477 -42.33 2.82 -31.33
N PRO A 478 -43.52 2.75 -30.71
CA PRO A 478 -44.79 2.63 -31.42
C PRO A 478 -45.13 3.96 -32.12
N GLY A 479 -44.78 4.07 -33.42
CA GLY A 479 -44.93 5.34 -34.15
C GLY A 479 -44.92 5.27 -35.68
N GLY A 480 -45.04 4.09 -36.28
CA GLY A 480 -45.05 3.92 -37.75
C GLY A 480 -43.64 3.86 -38.38
N ILE A 481 -43.61 3.60 -39.69
CA ILE A 481 -42.40 3.41 -40.49
C ILE A 481 -41.52 4.66 -40.41
N ARG A 482 -40.26 4.50 -39.97
CA ARG A 482 -39.28 5.58 -39.98
C ARG A 482 -38.65 5.71 -41.37
N PRO A 483 -38.35 6.93 -41.85
CA PRO A 483 -37.59 7.14 -43.08
C PRO A 483 -36.23 6.44 -43.03
N ASP A 484 -35.81 5.87 -44.16
CA ASP A 484 -34.51 5.20 -44.33
C ASP A 484 -33.34 6.08 -43.85
N LYS A 485 -33.41 7.39 -44.07
CA LYS A 485 -32.40 8.35 -43.64
C LYS A 485 -32.23 8.39 -42.10
N GLU A 486 -33.32 8.35 -41.33
CA GLU A 486 -33.25 8.42 -39.86
C GLU A 486 -32.58 7.17 -39.28
N ILE A 487 -32.82 5.99 -39.88
CA ILE A 487 -32.18 4.74 -39.47
C ILE A 487 -30.68 4.80 -39.82
N SER A 488 -30.34 5.28 -41.01
CA SER A 488 -28.94 5.44 -41.43
C SER A 488 -28.17 6.43 -40.54
N ASP A 489 -28.78 7.56 -40.21
CA ASP A 489 -28.21 8.58 -39.32
C ASP A 489 -28.04 8.04 -37.89
N PHE A 490 -29.02 7.27 -37.39
CA PHE A 490 -28.94 6.58 -36.11
C PHE A 490 -27.76 5.59 -36.05
N ILE A 491 -27.58 4.75 -37.07
CA ILE A 491 -26.45 3.81 -37.14
C ILE A 491 -25.14 4.59 -37.19
N ALA A 492 -25.06 5.63 -38.04
CA ALA A 492 -23.85 6.45 -38.16
C ALA A 492 -23.44 7.09 -36.82
N ASN A 493 -24.39 7.72 -36.14
CA ASN A 493 -24.15 8.38 -34.86
C ASN A 493 -23.79 7.37 -33.77
N PHE A 494 -24.41 6.18 -33.79
CA PHE A 494 -24.08 5.14 -32.84
C PHE A 494 -22.63 4.65 -32.98
N THR A 495 -22.15 4.49 -34.21
CA THR A 495 -20.77 4.07 -34.44
C THR A 495 -19.77 5.12 -33.95
N VAL A 496 -19.99 6.40 -34.27
CA VAL A 496 -19.16 7.51 -33.76
C VAL A 496 -19.19 7.58 -32.23
N LEU A 497 -20.35 7.30 -31.62
CA LEU A 497 -20.47 7.22 -30.16
C LEU A 497 -19.63 6.06 -29.59
N GLN A 498 -19.54 4.92 -30.27
CA GLN A 498 -18.74 3.78 -29.81
C GLN A 498 -17.24 4.09 -29.81
N ASP A 499 -16.75 4.81 -30.81
CA ASP A 499 -15.35 5.27 -30.88
C ASP A 499 -15.05 6.24 -29.73
N ALA A 500 -15.93 7.23 -29.51
CA ALA A 500 -15.80 8.16 -28.40
C ALA A 500 -15.82 7.44 -27.03
N LEU A 501 -16.61 6.38 -26.88
CA LEU A 501 -16.63 5.57 -25.67
C LEU A 501 -15.40 4.67 -25.52
N ALA A 502 -14.78 4.24 -26.62
CA ALA A 502 -13.49 3.55 -26.60
C ALA A 502 -12.40 4.47 -26.05
N ASP A 503 -12.35 5.72 -26.53
CA ASP A 503 -11.42 6.73 -26.02
C ASP A 503 -11.64 7.00 -24.53
N VAL A 504 -12.90 7.13 -24.09
CA VAL A 504 -13.24 7.29 -22.66
C VAL A 504 -12.74 6.09 -21.84
N PHE A 505 -12.87 4.87 -22.35
CA PHE A 505 -12.34 3.67 -21.69
C PHE A 505 -10.82 3.71 -21.55
N TYR A 506 -10.07 3.98 -22.62
CA TYR A 506 -8.61 4.09 -22.57
C TYR A 506 -8.14 5.22 -21.65
N MET A 507 -8.84 6.37 -21.68
CA MET A 507 -8.56 7.47 -20.76
C MET A 507 -8.86 7.10 -19.31
N ALA A 508 -9.88 6.30 -19.03
CA ALA A 508 -10.19 5.81 -17.69
C ALA A 508 -9.12 4.83 -17.17
N ASP A 509 -8.65 3.91 -18.02
CA ASP A 509 -7.54 3.02 -17.66
C ASP A 509 -6.28 3.83 -17.34
N SER A 510 -5.83 4.67 -18.26
CA SER A 510 -4.63 5.50 -18.06
C SER A 510 -4.73 6.45 -16.87
N SER A 511 -5.87 7.14 -16.70
CA SER A 511 -6.08 8.08 -15.59
C SER A 511 -6.07 7.38 -14.23
N SER A 512 -6.75 6.23 -14.12
CA SER A 512 -6.81 5.49 -12.88
C SER A 512 -5.43 4.92 -12.47
N LYS A 513 -4.63 4.46 -13.44
CA LYS A 513 -3.23 4.07 -13.24
C LYS A 513 -2.38 5.24 -12.74
N GLN A 514 -2.51 6.41 -13.39
CA GLN A 514 -1.78 7.61 -13.01
C GLN A 514 -2.06 8.03 -11.56
N VAL A 515 -3.34 8.07 -11.15
CA VAL A 515 -3.73 8.44 -9.77
C VAL A 515 -3.10 7.48 -8.74
N ILE A 516 -3.10 6.18 -9.02
CA ILE A 516 -2.46 5.18 -8.15
C ILE A 516 -0.94 5.36 -8.12
N SER A 517 -0.31 5.55 -9.27
CA SER A 517 1.14 5.77 -9.41
C SER A 517 1.61 7.03 -8.69
N GLU A 518 0.85 8.13 -8.77
CA GLU A 518 1.13 9.37 -8.04
C GLU A 518 1.11 9.16 -6.52
N GLN A 519 0.16 8.39 -5.98
CA GLN A 519 0.14 8.05 -4.56
C GLN A 519 1.32 7.16 -4.15
N LEU A 520 1.66 6.16 -4.98
CA LEU A 520 2.82 5.32 -4.75
C LEU A 520 4.12 6.15 -4.76
N ASN A 521 4.29 7.04 -5.74
CA ASN A 521 5.45 7.93 -5.83
C ASN A 521 5.53 8.85 -4.61
N LEU A 522 4.42 9.39 -4.15
CA LEU A 522 4.36 10.19 -2.93
C LEU A 522 4.79 9.37 -1.69
N MET A 523 4.37 8.11 -1.59
CA MET A 523 4.84 7.18 -0.54
C MET A 523 6.35 6.91 -0.61
N ILE A 524 6.87 6.68 -1.82
CA ILE A 524 8.32 6.48 -2.04
C ILE A 524 9.09 7.72 -1.59
N TRP A 525 8.70 8.91 -2.05
CA TRP A 525 9.38 10.17 -1.70
C TRP A 525 9.34 10.45 -0.19
N ILE A 526 8.20 10.28 0.46
CA ILE A 526 8.08 10.47 1.91
C ILE A 526 8.97 9.47 2.66
N THR A 527 9.05 8.22 2.21
CA THR A 527 9.92 7.19 2.81
C THR A 527 11.41 7.52 2.64
N ILE A 528 11.81 8.01 1.47
CA ILE A 528 13.18 8.45 1.19
C ILE A 528 13.54 9.65 2.08
N ILE A 529 12.69 10.69 2.11
CA ILE A 529 12.91 11.89 2.93
C ILE A 529 12.99 11.53 4.41
N PHE A 530 12.12 10.66 4.89
CA PHE A 530 12.15 10.19 6.28
C PHE A 530 13.44 9.42 6.58
N SER A 531 13.84 8.49 5.71
CA SER A 531 15.05 7.68 5.90
C SER A 531 16.33 8.52 5.86
N ALA A 532 16.42 9.47 4.91
CA ALA A 532 17.49 10.46 4.86
C ALA A 532 17.47 11.36 6.11
N GLY A 533 16.28 11.79 6.55
CA GLY A 533 16.08 12.55 7.78
C GLY A 533 16.59 11.81 9.02
N LEU A 534 16.33 10.51 9.16
CA LEU A 534 16.87 9.69 10.24
C LEU A 534 18.40 9.62 10.22
N ALA A 535 18.99 9.47 9.03
CA ALA A 535 20.45 9.46 8.88
C ALA A 535 21.06 10.82 9.25
N LEU A 536 20.47 11.93 8.80
CA LEU A 536 20.90 13.29 9.15
C LEU A 536 20.76 13.55 10.66
N LEU A 537 19.66 13.11 11.25
CA LEU A 537 19.42 13.24 12.69
C LEU A 537 20.46 12.44 13.50
N TYR A 538 20.86 11.25 13.03
CA TYR A 538 21.99 10.52 13.61
C TYR A 538 23.32 11.31 13.49
N LEU A 539 23.66 11.78 12.29
CA LEU A 539 24.95 12.44 11.99
C LEU A 539 25.11 13.82 12.64
N PHE A 540 24.07 14.66 12.62
CA PHE A 540 24.15 16.06 13.03
C PHE A 540 23.56 16.35 14.41
N TYR A 541 22.65 15.51 14.91
CA TYR A 541 22.03 15.74 16.22
C TYR A 541 22.56 14.79 17.30
N TYR A 542 22.63 13.49 17.03
CA TYR A 542 23.07 12.50 18.01
C TYR A 542 24.59 12.39 18.12
N LEU A 543 25.32 12.30 17.02
CA LEU A 543 26.78 12.16 17.04
C LEU A 543 27.50 13.33 17.73
N PRO A 544 27.19 14.61 17.42
CA PRO A 544 27.85 15.73 18.08
C PRO A 544 27.54 15.76 19.57
N PHE A 545 26.30 15.41 19.95
CA PHE A 545 25.94 15.31 21.36
C PHE A 545 26.70 14.21 22.09
N ILE A 546 26.77 13.01 21.52
CA ILE A 546 27.56 11.90 22.07
C ILE A 546 29.03 12.32 22.22
N LYS A 547 29.60 13.01 21.22
CA LYS A 547 30.97 13.55 21.28
C LYS A 547 31.14 14.55 22.42
N THR A 548 30.25 15.53 22.55
CA THR A 548 30.29 16.52 23.64
C THR A 548 30.18 15.86 25.01
N GLN A 549 29.34 14.82 25.16
CA GLN A 549 29.23 14.08 26.41
C GLN A 549 30.49 13.26 26.72
N ASN A 550 31.10 12.65 25.70
CA ASN A 550 32.35 11.92 25.84
C ASN A 550 33.51 12.87 26.22
N ASP A 551 33.58 14.06 25.60
CA ASP A 551 34.59 15.08 25.91
C ASP A 551 34.38 15.66 27.33
N PHE A 552 33.14 15.87 27.75
CA PHE A 552 32.81 16.30 29.11
C PHE A 552 33.25 15.26 30.15
N LEU A 553 32.95 13.98 29.92
CA LEU A 553 33.43 12.90 30.77
C LEU A 553 34.95 12.88 30.82
N ARG A 554 35.64 12.96 29.67
CA ARG A 554 37.10 13.02 29.60
C ARG A 554 37.67 14.20 30.39
N LYS A 555 37.05 15.38 30.36
CA LYS A 555 37.48 16.53 31.18
C LYS A 555 37.31 16.26 32.68
N ILE A 556 36.18 15.69 33.10
CA ILE A 556 35.97 15.30 34.50
C ILE A 556 36.99 14.24 34.95
N THR A 557 37.43 13.35 34.05
CA THR A 557 38.45 12.35 34.41
C THR A 557 39.82 12.94 34.75
N ILE A 558 40.09 14.20 34.39
CA ILE A 558 41.35 14.87 34.73
C ILE A 558 41.35 15.30 36.21
N LEU A 559 40.19 15.61 36.81
CA LEU A 559 40.07 16.03 38.21
C LEU A 559 40.69 15.03 39.20
N PRO A 560 40.34 13.73 39.20
CA PRO A 560 40.99 12.76 40.08
C PRO A 560 42.50 12.66 39.83
N LYS A 561 42.96 12.79 38.58
CA LYS A 561 44.42 12.81 38.29
C LYS A 561 45.14 14.05 38.81
N MET A 562 44.48 15.22 38.85
CA MET A 562 45.05 16.43 39.43
C MET A 562 45.11 16.37 40.96
N ILE A 563 44.10 15.74 41.58
CA ILE A 563 44.02 15.61 43.04
C ILE A 563 45.15 14.71 43.59
N TYR A 564 45.64 13.75 42.79
CA TYR A 564 46.65 12.76 43.22
C TYR A 564 48.05 12.95 42.62
N ARG A 565 48.28 13.98 41.79
CA ARG A 565 49.64 14.33 41.34
C ARG A 565 50.38 15.07 42.47
N LYS A 566 51.09 14.32 43.30
CA LYS A 566 52.22 14.79 44.09
C LYS A 566 53.40 13.85 43.87
#